data_AF-A0A3N5MRM1-F1
#
_entry.id   AF-A0A3N5MRM1-F1
#
_cell.length_a   1.000
_cell.length_b   1.000
_cell.length_c   1.000
_cell.angle_alpha   90.00
_cell.angle_beta   90.00
_cell.angle_gamma   90.00
#
_symmetry.space_group_name_H-M   'P 1'
#
loop_
_entity.id
_entity.type
_entity.pdbx_description
1 polymer ?
#
loop_
_entity_poly.entity_id
_entity_poly.type
_entity_poly.pdbx_seq_one_letter_code
_entity_poly.pdbx_strand_id
1 'polypeptide(L)'
;MQDLRPTVWIGKQGCTQTMIEEIVSQLKKRRMIKVKWLQNTEVDPEGIARQAKANLVEVRGRTMVLAEKGKAVAGNTAKVGNPAKPPESARSRVLGKLKKADK
;
A
#
# COMPACT_ATOMS: atom_id res chain seq x y z
N MET A 1 -23.34 21.56 2.22
CA MET A 1 -22.23 20.88 1.52
C MET A 1 -21.31 20.33 2.60
N GLN A 2 -20.90 19.05 2.54
CA GLN A 2 -19.89 18.57 3.50
C GLN A 2 -18.51 18.98 2.96
N ASP A 3 -18.03 20.14 3.40
CA ASP A 3 -16.77 20.79 3.01
C ASP A 3 -15.51 20.08 3.56
N LEU A 4 -15.51 18.75 3.57
CA LEU A 4 -14.30 18.00 3.88
C LEU A 4 -13.37 18.10 2.67
N ARG A 5 -12.30 18.91 2.80
CA ARG A 5 -11.28 19.07 1.77
C ARG A 5 -10.60 17.72 1.50
N PRO A 6 -10.48 17.29 0.23
CA PRO A 6 -9.75 16.07 -0.09
C PRO A 6 -8.26 16.26 0.22
N THR A 7 -7.71 15.44 1.10
CA THR A 7 -6.31 15.52 1.53
C THR A 7 -5.40 14.62 0.70
N VAL A 8 -5.95 13.54 0.12
CA VAL A 8 -5.21 12.58 -0.72
C VAL A 8 -5.84 12.53 -2.10
N TRP A 9 -5.00 12.63 -3.12
CA TRP A 9 -5.39 12.53 -4.53
C TRP A 9 -4.66 11.37 -5.20
N ILE A 10 -5.41 10.36 -5.65
CA ILE A 10 -4.86 9.22 -6.37
C ILE A 10 -4.79 9.57 -7.87
N GLY A 11 -3.57 9.58 -8.40
CA GLY A 11 -3.29 9.87 -9.80
C GLY A 11 -3.37 8.63 -10.71
N LYS A 12 -2.85 8.77 -11.93
CA LYS A 12 -2.91 7.74 -13.00
C LYS A 12 -2.23 6.42 -12.64
N GLN A 13 -1.30 6.42 -11.67
CA GLN A 13 -0.63 5.21 -11.19
C GLN A 13 -1.50 4.34 -10.27
N GLY A 14 -2.66 4.85 -9.84
CA GLY A 14 -3.55 4.11 -8.96
C GLY A 14 -3.09 4.05 -7.50
N CYS A 15 -3.75 3.17 -6.76
CA CYS A 15 -3.45 2.94 -5.35
C CYS A 15 -2.23 2.02 -5.23
N THR A 16 -1.05 2.61 -5.25
CA THR A 16 0.20 1.90 -4.96
C THR A 16 0.39 1.74 -3.46
N GLN A 17 1.30 0.85 -3.05
CA GLN A 17 1.62 0.63 -1.63
C GLN A 17 2.01 1.93 -0.91
N THR A 18 2.78 2.80 -1.58
CA THR A 18 3.16 4.13 -1.07
C THR A 18 1.95 5.02 -0.80
N MET A 19 0.91 4.95 -1.64
CA MET A 19 -0.33 5.71 -1.39
C MET A 19 -1.07 5.19 -0.17
N ILE A 20 -1.05 3.88 0.07
CA ILE A 20 -1.64 3.29 1.28
C ILE A 20 -0.90 3.78 2.53
N GLU A 21 0.43 3.80 2.51
CA GLU A 21 1.24 4.31 3.63
C GLU A 21 0.97 5.80 3.91
N GLU A 22 0.88 6.62 2.85
CA GLU A 22 0.48 8.03 2.94
C GLU A 22 -0.91 8.18 3.57
N ILE A 23 -1.89 7.40 3.12
CA ILE A 23 -3.26 7.37 3.68
C ILE A 23 -3.23 7.04 5.18
N VAL A 24 -2.47 6.02 5.59
CA VAL A 24 -2.33 5.63 7.00
C VAL A 24 -1.69 6.75 7.82
N SER A 25 -0.65 7.40 7.29
CA SER A 25 0.04 8.50 7.95
C SER A 25 -0.88 9.71 8.16
N GLN A 26 -1.71 10.02 7.16
CA GLN A 26 -2.67 11.12 7.25
C GLN A 26 -3.85 10.81 8.19
N LEU A 27 -4.34 9.57 8.18
CA LEU A 27 -5.36 9.10 9.12
C LEU A 27 -4.91 9.25 10.57
N LYS A 28 -3.66 8.91 10.89
CA LYS A 28 -3.10 9.10 12.24
C LYS A 28 -3.06 10.56 12.69
N LYS A 29 -2.85 11.50 11.76
CA LYS A 29 -2.75 12.94 12.07
C LYS A 29 -4.10 13.62 12.22
N ARG A 30 -5.07 13.28 11.36
CA ARG A 30 -6.36 14.01 11.25
C ARG A 30 -7.57 13.20 11.73
N ARG A 31 -7.42 11.90 12.00
CA ARG A 31 -8.47 10.92 12.36
C ARG A 31 -9.53 10.68 11.29
N MET A 32 -9.74 11.60 10.35
CA MET A 32 -10.63 11.45 9.21
C MET A 32 -10.04 12.15 8.00
N ILE A 33 -10.08 11.49 6.84
CA ILE A 33 -9.59 12.05 5.59
C ILE A 33 -10.54 11.73 4.43
N LYS A 34 -10.55 12.61 3.44
CA LYS A 34 -11.23 12.38 2.16
C LYS A 34 -10.21 12.12 1.08
N VAL A 35 -10.39 11.01 0.37
CA VAL A 35 -9.54 10.58 -0.73
C VAL A 35 -10.31 10.76 -2.04
N LYS A 36 -9.68 11.37 -3.04
CA LYS A 36 -10.24 11.55 -4.39
C LYS A 36 -9.34 10.85 -5.40
N TRP A 37 -9.91 10.24 -6.44
CA TRP A 37 -9.12 9.65 -7.53
C TRP A 37 -9.55 10.14 -8.90
N LEU A 38 -8.64 9.98 -9.87
CA LEU A 38 -8.91 10.28 -11.28
C LEU A 38 -9.89 9.26 -11.88
N GLN A 39 -10.58 9.68 -12.94
CA GLN A 39 -11.56 8.84 -13.65
C GLN A 39 -10.96 7.60 -14.32
N ASN A 40 -9.67 7.66 -14.67
CA ASN A 40 -8.99 6.61 -15.41
C ASN A 40 -8.24 5.66 -14.47
N THR A 41 -8.70 5.58 -13.22
CA THR A 41 -8.02 4.87 -12.15
C THR A 41 -9.03 4.00 -11.46
N GLU A 42 -8.85 2.68 -11.59
CA GLU A 42 -9.63 1.71 -10.85
C GLU A 42 -9.12 1.67 -9.41
N VAL A 43 -10.02 1.96 -8.48
CA VAL A 43 -9.72 2.05 -7.06
C VAL A 43 -10.78 1.25 -6.32
N ASP A 44 -10.34 0.26 -5.55
CA ASP A 44 -11.22 -0.52 -4.68
C ASP A 44 -11.26 0.11 -3.27
N PRO A 45 -12.35 0.79 -2.87
CA PRO A 45 -12.41 1.49 -1.59
C PRO A 45 -12.38 0.54 -0.39
N GLU A 46 -12.99 -0.65 -0.49
CA GLU A 46 -12.96 -1.65 0.57
C GLU A 46 -11.55 -2.21 0.78
N GLY A 47 -10.85 -2.56 -0.29
CA GLY A 47 -9.49 -3.07 -0.27
C GLY A 47 -8.50 -2.03 0.30
N ILE A 48 -8.69 -0.75 -0.03
CA ILE A 48 -7.90 0.33 0.58
C ILE A 48 -8.19 0.43 2.08
N ALA A 49 -9.47 0.46 2.48
CA ALA A 49 -9.83 0.55 3.89
C ALA A 49 -9.25 -0.62 4.70
N ARG A 50 -9.30 -1.85 4.17
CA ARG A 50 -8.71 -3.05 4.77
C ARG A 50 -7.19 -2.93 4.91
N GLN A 51 -6.49 -2.54 3.85
CA GLN A 51 -5.04 -2.39 3.87
C GLN A 51 -4.58 -1.24 4.78
N ALA A 52 -5.32 -0.13 4.78
CA ALA A 52 -5.07 1.02 5.64
C ALA A 52 -5.52 0.80 7.10
N LYS A 53 -6.18 -0.32 7.41
CA LYS A 53 -6.82 -0.60 8.71
C LYS A 53 -7.74 0.54 9.15
N ALA A 54 -8.42 1.14 8.19
CA ALA A 54 -9.32 2.27 8.38
C ALA A 54 -10.78 1.83 8.29
N ASN A 55 -11.69 2.66 8.82
CA ASN A 55 -13.11 2.48 8.62
C ASN A 55 -13.56 3.26 7.38
N LEU A 56 -14.23 2.59 6.46
CA LEU A 56 -14.82 3.22 5.28
C LEU A 56 -16.16 3.84 5.69
N VAL A 57 -16.21 5.17 5.72
CA VAL A 57 -17.41 5.90 6.17
C VAL A 57 -18.38 6.09 5.01
N GLU A 58 -17.87 6.54 3.88
CA GLU A 58 -18.68 6.85 2.70
C GLU A 58 -17.89 6.62 1.43
N VAL A 59 -18.55 6.11 0.39
CA VAL A 59 -18.06 6.08 -0.98
C VAL A 59 -19.04 6.84 -1.84
N ARG A 60 -18.55 7.89 -2.50
CA ARG A 60 -19.35 8.70 -3.42
C ARG A 60 -18.60 8.85 -4.73
N GLY A 61 -18.96 8.00 -5.69
CA GLY A 61 -18.38 7.99 -7.03
C GLY A 61 -16.86 7.88 -7.00
N ARG A 62 -16.18 9.01 -7.28
CA ARG A 62 -14.71 9.12 -7.35
C ARG A 62 -14.05 9.64 -6.07
N THR A 63 -14.80 9.66 -4.97
CA THR A 63 -14.32 10.08 -3.66
C THR A 63 -14.73 9.07 -2.60
N MET A 64 -13.87 8.86 -1.62
CA MET A 64 -14.17 8.07 -0.42
C MET A 64 -13.78 8.85 0.83
N VAL A 65 -14.46 8.58 1.93
CA VAL A 65 -14.14 9.11 3.25
C VAL A 65 -13.68 7.94 4.13
N LEU A 66 -12.47 8.07 4.66
CA LEU A 66 -11.86 7.11 5.57
C LEU A 66 -11.77 7.75 6.95
N ALA A 67 -12.16 6.99 7.97
CA ALA A 67 -11.99 7.34 9.37
C ALA A 67 -11.03 6.38 10.05
N GLU A 68 -10.33 6.89 11.06
CA GLU A 68 -9.60 6.11 12.04
C GLU A 68 -10.55 5.09 12.68
N LYS A 69 -10.21 3.80 12.59
CA LYS A 69 -10.91 2.77 13.35
C LYS A 69 -10.42 2.90 14.80
N GLY A 70 -11.13 3.68 15.61
CA GLY A 70 -10.88 3.77 17.05
C GLY A 70 -10.78 2.36 17.63
N LYS A 71 -9.80 2.13 18.53
CA LYS A 71 -9.46 0.81 19.09
C LYS A 71 -10.70 -0.04 19.40
N ALA A 72 -11.07 -0.93 18.48
CA ALA A 72 -12.03 -2.00 18.68
C ALA A 72 -11.52 -3.22 17.90
N VAL A 73 -10.85 -4.06 18.68
CA VAL A 73 -10.49 -5.48 18.55
C VAL A 73 -10.90 -6.24 17.27
N ALA A 74 -9.96 -7.08 16.79
CA ALA A 74 -10.06 -8.14 15.76
C ALA A 74 -10.01 -7.69 14.27
N GLY A 75 -9.16 -8.24 13.40
CA GLY A 75 -8.32 -9.42 13.51
C GLY A 75 -7.24 -9.48 12.42
N ASN A 76 -6.33 -10.42 12.63
CA ASN A 76 -5.19 -10.84 11.82
C ASN A 76 -5.60 -11.29 10.40
N THR A 77 -5.12 -10.66 9.32
CA THR A 77 -4.93 -11.32 8.02
C THR A 77 -4.00 -10.53 7.08
N ALA A 78 -3.00 -11.24 6.54
CA ALA A 78 -2.14 -10.93 5.38
C ALA A 78 -1.25 -9.66 5.50
N LYS A 79 0.08 -9.66 5.47
CA LYS A 79 1.07 -10.50 4.77
C LYS A 79 0.65 -10.88 3.33
N VAL A 80 0.62 -9.89 2.46
CA VAL A 80 0.83 -9.98 0.99
C VAL A 80 1.61 -8.70 0.67
N GLY A 81 2.94 -8.73 0.50
CA GLY A 81 3.66 -9.06 -0.74
C GLY A 81 4.04 -7.73 -1.42
N ASN A 82 5.29 -7.31 -1.65
CA ASN A 82 6.52 -8.03 -1.95
C ASN A 82 7.74 -7.10 -1.69
N PRO A 83 8.91 -7.60 -1.25
CA PRO A 83 10.16 -6.85 -1.22
C PRO A 83 10.72 -6.70 -2.64
N ALA A 84 10.53 -5.55 -3.27
CA ALA A 84 11.20 -5.23 -4.53
C ALA A 84 12.39 -4.30 -4.27
N LYS A 85 13.55 -4.92 -4.01
CA LYS A 85 14.87 -4.49 -4.49
C LYS A 85 15.89 -5.58 -4.15
N PRO A 86 16.42 -6.35 -5.12
CA PRO A 86 17.62 -7.13 -4.91
C PRO A 86 18.83 -6.19 -4.95
N PRO A 87 19.82 -6.36 -4.05
CA PRO A 87 21.20 -6.11 -4.42
C PRO A 87 21.99 -7.41 -4.24
N GLU A 88 21.68 -8.43 -5.04
CA GLU A 88 22.57 -9.59 -5.16
C GLU A 88 23.42 -9.45 -6.42
N SER A 89 24.39 -8.52 -6.35
CA SER A 89 25.58 -8.56 -7.19
C SER A 89 26.77 -8.89 -6.28
N ALA A 90 26.72 -10.08 -5.68
CA ALA A 90 27.88 -10.71 -5.07
C ALA A 90 28.32 -11.81 -6.05
N ARG A 91 29.21 -11.44 -6.98
CA ARG A 91 29.86 -12.39 -7.89
C ARG A 91 30.57 -13.47 -7.08
N SER A 92 29.97 -14.65 -7.05
CA SER A 92 30.54 -15.86 -6.46
C SER A 92 31.80 -16.30 -7.22
N ARG A 93 32.94 -15.99 -6.59
CA ARG A 93 34.08 -16.88 -6.32
C ARG A 93 34.19 -18.16 -7.19
N VAL A 94 35.26 -18.18 -7.99
CA VAL A 94 36.21 -19.28 -8.23
C VAL A 94 35.69 -20.70 -7.94
N LEU A 95 35.46 -21.46 -9.02
CA LEU A 95 35.55 -22.91 -9.00
C LEU A 95 36.28 -23.38 -10.26
N GLY A 96 37.58 -23.58 -10.12
CA GLY A 96 38.47 -24.17 -11.12
C GLY A 96 39.44 -25.15 -10.45
N LYS A 97 38.93 -26.09 -9.66
CA LYS A 97 39.67 -27.29 -9.24
C LYS A 97 39.08 -28.48 -9.98
N LEU A 98 39.58 -28.71 -11.20
CA LEU A 98 39.50 -30.01 -11.86
C LEU A 98 40.86 -30.67 -11.72
N LYS A 99 40.93 -31.57 -10.75
CA LYS A 99 42.02 -32.53 -10.57
C LYS A 99 41.48 -33.88 -11.07
N LYS A 100 41.93 -34.31 -12.24
CA LYS A 100 41.89 -35.68 -12.82
C LYS A 100 42.89 -35.65 -13.99
N ALA A 101 43.72 -36.66 -14.29
CA ALA A 101 43.90 -38.00 -13.79
C ALA A 101 45.27 -38.50 -14.27
N ASP A 102 45.77 -39.53 -13.59
CA ASP A 102 46.75 -40.52 -14.03
C ASP A 102 46.76 -40.80 -15.55
N LYS A 103 47.94 -40.66 -16.19
CA LYS A 103 48.70 -41.75 -16.84
C LYS A 103 50.08 -41.24 -17.26
#